data_AF-A0A497LS46-F1
#
_entry.id   AF-A0A497LS46-F1
#
_cell.length_a   1.000
_cell.length_b   1.000
_cell.length_c   1.000
_cell.angle_alpha   90.00
_cell.angle_beta   90.00
_cell.angle_gamma   90.00
#
_symmetry.space_group_name_H-M   'P 1'
#
loop_
_entity.id
_entity.type
_entity.pdbx_description
1 polymer ?
#
loop_
_entity_poly.entity_id
_entity_poly.type
_entity_poly.pdbx_seq_one_letter_code
_entity_poly.pdbx_strand_id
1 'polypeptide(L)'
;MRIGLIAIDGEDDEVLEAVREGLERAIPEATCQILPMRMKAPKTGYNPYRRQHRSEVFLEHLKTLREEIGVDRLLGVTSLDLYA
;
A
#
# COMPACT_ATOMS: atom_id res chain seq x y z
N MET A 1 14.46 -2.11 -9.97
CA MET A 1 13.77 -1.34 -8.89
C MET A 1 13.00 -2.33 -8.02
N ARG A 2 13.10 -2.25 -6.69
CA ARG A 2 12.39 -3.13 -5.76
C ARG A 2 11.13 -2.45 -5.24
N ILE A 3 9.97 -3.05 -5.51
CA ILE A 3 8.66 -2.57 -5.06
C ILE A 3 8.15 -3.53 -3.98
N GLY A 4 7.90 -3.03 -2.77
CA GLY A 4 7.14 -3.74 -1.75
C GLY A 4 5.65 -3.47 -1.92
N LEU A 5 4.82 -4.51 -1.82
CA LEU A 5 3.36 -4.40 -1.74
C LEU A 5 2.94 -4.72 -0.31
N ILE A 6 2.12 -3.86 0.29
CA ILE A 6 1.57 -4.06 1.64
C ILE A 6 0.06 -3.89 1.65
N ALA A 7 -0.65 -4.87 2.19
CA ALA A 7 -2.09 -4.75 2.45
C ALA A 7 -2.35 -3.83 3.64
N ILE A 8 -3.36 -2.99 3.51
CA ILE A 8 -3.83 -2.08 4.56
C ILE A 8 -5.28 -2.43 4.90
N ASP A 9 -5.49 -2.85 6.15
CA ASP A 9 -6.79 -3.32 6.67
C ASP A 9 -7.41 -4.52 5.95
N GLY A 10 -6.55 -5.44 5.49
CA GLY A 10 -6.97 -6.83 5.24
C GLY A 10 -7.42 -7.15 3.82
N GLU A 11 -6.74 -6.62 2.82
CA GLU A 11 -6.88 -7.06 1.43
C GLU A 11 -6.66 -8.57 1.26
N ASP A 12 -7.37 -9.14 0.28
CA ASP A 12 -7.22 -10.54 -0.12
C ASP A 12 -5.85 -10.76 -0.79
N ASP A 13 -5.23 -11.89 -0.51
CA ASP A 13 -3.94 -12.26 -1.07
C ASP A 13 -4.06 -12.43 -2.61
N GLU A 14 -5.23 -12.82 -3.11
CA GLU A 14 -5.51 -12.88 -4.56
C GLU A 14 -5.41 -11.50 -5.24
N VAL A 15 -5.89 -10.45 -4.58
CA VAL A 15 -5.80 -9.07 -5.09
C VAL A 15 -4.34 -8.62 -5.10
N LEU A 16 -3.59 -8.89 -4.03
CA LEU A 16 -2.17 -8.54 -3.95
C LEU A 16 -1.36 -9.24 -5.04
N GLU A 17 -1.66 -10.51 -5.33
CA GLU A 17 -0.98 -11.27 -6.37
C GLU A 17 -1.30 -10.74 -7.76
N ALA A 18 -2.57 -10.42 -8.04
CA ALA A 18 -2.97 -9.79 -9.29
C ALA A 18 -2.27 -8.43 -9.52
N VAL A 19 -2.13 -7.62 -8.45
CA VAL A 19 -1.39 -6.35 -8.52
C VAL A 19 0.10 -6.60 -8.73
N ARG A 20 0.70 -7.58 -8.04
CA ARG A 20 2.12 -7.94 -8.20
C ARG A 20 2.43 -8.33 -9.65
N GLU A 21 1.66 -9.24 -10.22
CA GLU A 21 1.81 -9.67 -11.62
C GLU A 21 1.61 -8.51 -12.60
N GLY A 22 0.61 -7.65 -12.36
CA GLY A 22 0.34 -6.48 -13.17
C GLY A 22 1.51 -5.49 -13.17
N LEU A 23 2.11 -5.25 -12.01
CA LEU A 23 3.25 -4.34 -11.85
C LEU A 23 4.51 -4.87 -12.53
N GLU A 24 4.84 -6.16 -12.38
CA GLU A 24 6.00 -6.76 -13.04
C GLU A 24 5.86 -6.77 -14.56
N ARG A 25 4.64 -6.96 -15.07
CA ARG A 25 4.35 -6.86 -16.50
C ARG A 25 4.47 -5.42 -17.03
N ALA A 26 3.98 -4.45 -16.25
CA ALA A 26 3.98 -3.03 -16.65
C ALA A 26 5.36 -2.37 -16.50
N ILE A 27 6.19 -2.86 -15.58
CA ILE A 27 7.51 -2.31 -15.26
C ILE A 27 8.53 -3.47 -15.28
N PRO A 28 9.03 -3.87 -16.47
CA PRO A 28 9.84 -5.10 -16.62
C PRO A 28 11.13 -5.16 -15.79
N GLU A 29 11.70 -4.00 -15.43
CA GLU A 29 12.91 -3.91 -14.60
C GLU A 29 12.61 -3.82 -13.08
N ALA A 30 11.33 -3.91 -12.71
CA ALA A 30 10.91 -3.94 -11.32
C ALA A 30 10.76 -5.38 -10.83
N THR A 31 11.22 -5.63 -9.60
CA THR A 31 10.91 -6.84 -8.86
C THR A 31 9.89 -6.48 -7.79
N CYS A 32 8.74 -7.15 -7.78
CA CYS A 32 7.67 -6.88 -6.85
C CYS A 32 7.59 -7.99 -5.80
N GLN A 33 7.57 -7.61 -4.52
CA GLN A 33 7.41 -8.55 -3.42
C GLN A 33 6.18 -8.18 -2.59
N ILE A 34 5.32 -9.16 -2.32
CA ILE A 34 4.25 -9.00 -1.34
C ILE A 34 4.87 -9.16 0.05
N LEU A 35 4.69 -8.16 0.89
CA LEU A 35 5.21 -8.16 2.24
C LEU A 35 4.32 -9.04 3.13
N PRO A 36 4.92 -9.88 4.00
CA PRO A 36 4.14 -10.77 4.87
C PRO A 36 3.40 -10.02 5.99
N MET A 37 3.80 -8.78 6.26
CA MET A 37 3.16 -7.91 7.24
C MET A 37 2.00 -7.13 6.61
N ARG A 38 0.98 -6.83 7.41
CA ARG A 38 -0.14 -5.97 7.03
C ARG A 38 -0.10 -4.69 7.86
N MET A 39 -0.40 -3.55 7.24
CA MET A 39 -0.52 -2.27 7.93
C MET A 39 -1.97 -2.10 8.40
N LYS A 40 -2.16 -1.46 9.56
CA LYS A 40 -3.49 -0.98 9.95
C LYS A 40 -3.72 0.41 9.37
N ALA A 41 -4.96 0.72 8.98
CA ALA A 41 -5.25 2.07 8.53
C ALA A 41 -5.01 3.10 9.66
N PRO A 42 -4.31 4.21 9.39
CA PRO A 42 -4.19 5.28 10.34
C PRO A 42 -5.59 5.86 10.64
N LYS A 43 -5.92 5.91 11.93
CA LYS A 43 -7.19 6.52 12.40
C LYS A 43 -7.19 8.04 12.21
N THR A 44 -6.01 8.64 12.30
CA THR A 44 -5.78 10.05 11.96
C THR A 44 -6.02 10.21 10.45
N GLY A 45 -6.99 11.03 10.06
CA GLY A 45 -7.35 11.23 8.66
C GLY A 45 -8.68 10.63 8.22
N TYR A 46 -9.39 9.91 9.09
CA TYR A 46 -10.79 9.57 8.81
C TYR A 46 -11.68 10.82 8.89
N ASN A 47 -12.45 11.08 7.84
CA ASN A 47 -13.45 12.13 7.82
C ASN A 47 -14.85 11.51 7.97
N PRO A 48 -15.55 11.69 9.10
CA PRO A 48 -16.84 11.03 9.34
C PRO A 48 -17.96 11.56 8.45
N TYR A 49 -17.88 12.80 7.97
CA TYR A 49 -18.86 13.36 7.04
C TYR A 49 -18.76 12.69 5.66
N ARG A 50 -17.53 12.44 5.20
CA ARG A 50 -17.26 11.75 3.93
C ARG A 50 -17.31 10.23 4.04
N ARG A 51 -17.07 9.70 5.24
CA ARG A 51 -16.77 8.28 5.48
C ARG A 51 -15.54 7.78 4.70
N GLN A 52 -14.58 8.67 4.48
CA GLN A 52 -13.36 8.42 3.71
C GLN A 52 -12.11 8.76 4.52
N HIS A 53 -10.95 8.23 4.11
CA HIS A 53 -9.66 8.50 4.73
C HIS A 53 -8.78 9.42 3.87
N ARG A 54 -7.97 10.26 4.51
CA ARG A 54 -6.97 11.09 3.81
C ARG A 54 -5.81 10.22 3.33
N SER A 55 -5.64 10.12 2.02
CA SER A 55 -4.53 9.41 1.37
C SER A 55 -3.16 9.93 1.81
N GLU A 56 -3.01 11.23 2.03
CA GLU A 56 -1.78 11.85 2.53
C GLU A 56 -1.29 11.21 3.83
N VAL A 57 -2.20 10.91 4.76
CA VAL A 57 -1.81 10.31 6.04
C VAL A 57 -1.32 8.87 5.84
N PHE A 58 -1.89 8.13 4.90
CA PHE A 58 -1.42 6.78 4.56
C PHE A 58 -0.03 6.85 3.93
N LEU A 59 0.20 7.81 3.02
CA LEU A 59 1.48 8.00 2.35
C LEU A 59 2.61 8.36 3.33
N GLU A 60 2.32 9.16 4.37
CA GLU A 60 3.31 9.46 5.42
C GLU A 60 3.76 8.20 6.17
N HIS A 61 2.81 7.34 6.57
CA HIS A 61 3.13 6.08 7.26
C HIS A 61 3.90 5.11 6.35
N LEU A 62 3.48 5.00 5.09
CA LEU A 62 4.19 4.17 4.10
C LEU A 62 5.60 4.68 3.84
N LYS A 63 5.84 5.99 3.88
CA LYS A 63 7.19 6.55 3.72
C LYS A 63 8.12 6.09 4.84
N THR A 64 7.68 6.17 6.10
CA THR A 64 8.44 5.68 7.25
C THR A 64 8.69 4.17 7.15
N LEU A 65 7.65 3.39 6.85
CA LEU A 65 7.76 1.94 6.74
C LEU A 65 8.68 1.50 5.59
N ARG A 66 8.67 2.23 4.46
CA ARG A 66 9.57 1.97 3.33
C ARG A 66 11.04 2.07 3.74
N GLU A 67 11.37 3.07 4.56
CA GLU A 67 12.74 3.28 5.06
C GLU A 67 13.18 2.13 5.98
N GLU A 68 12.28 1.61 6.81
CA GLU A 68 12.55 0.45 7.68
C GLU A 68 12.73 -0.86 6.88
N ILE A 69 11.91 -1.09 5.86
CA ILE A 69 11.97 -2.31 5.03
C ILE A 69 13.15 -2.27 4.05
N GLY A 70 13.54 -1.07 3.58
CA GLY A 70 14.65 -0.90 2.66
C GLY A 70 14.34 -1.25 1.20
N VAL A 71 13.12 -0.95 0.74
CA VAL A 71 12.70 -1.06 -0.68
C VAL A 71 12.71 0.30 -1.39
N ASP A 72 12.88 0.30 -2.71
CA ASP A 72 12.95 1.56 -3.49
C ASP A 72 11.58 2.27 -3.52
N ARG A 73 10.50 1.48 -3.58
CA ARG A 73 9.10 1.95 -3.54
C ARG A 73 8.27 1.00 -2.67
N LEU A 74 7.29 1.57 -1.98
CA LEU A 74 6.30 0.83 -1.20
C LEU A 74 4.91 1.23 -1.69
N LEU A 75 4.10 0.25 -2.07
CA LEU A 75 2.73 0.43 -2.52
C LEU A 75 1.78 -0.16 -1.47
N GLY A 76 0.94 0.70 -0.89
CA GLY A 76 -0.17 0.28 -0.05
C GLY A 76 -1.39 -0.07 -0.88
N VAL A 77 -1.99 -1.23 -0.63
CA VAL A 77 -3.25 -1.67 -1.26
C VAL A 77 -4.34 -1.69 -0.18
N THR A 78 -5.49 -1.08 -0.46
CA THR A 78 -6.60 -0.96 0.48
C THR A 78 -7.94 -0.85 -0.24
N SER A 79 -8.97 -1.39 0.38
CA SER A 79 -10.39 -1.29 0.01
C SER A 79 -11.09 -0.10 0.69
N LEU A 80 -10.38 0.61 1.57
CA LEU A 80 -10.89 1.83 2.19
C LEU A 80 -10.99 2.94 1.15
N ASP A 81 -12.07 3.72 1.24
CA ASP A 81 -12.28 4.84 0.35
C ASP A 81 -11.39 6.03 0.76
N LEU A 82 -10.66 6.58 -0.21
CA LEU A 82 -9.61 7.58 0.00
C LEU A 82 -9.95 8.91 -0.67
N TYR A 83 -9.51 10.01 -0.06
CA TYR A 83 -9.51 11.34 -0.67
C TYR A 83 -8.15 12.04 -0.46
N ALA A 84 -7.89 13.10 -1.24
CA ALA A 84 -6.75 13.99 -1.09
C ALA A 84 -7.22 15.32 -0.46
#